data_AF-A0A552F0T4-F1
#
_entry.id   AF-A0A552F0T4-F1
#
_cell.length_a   1.000
_cell.length_b   1.000
_cell.length_c   1.000
_cell.angle_alpha   90.00
_cell.angle_beta   90.00
_cell.angle_gamma   90.00
#
_symmetry.space_group_name_H-M   'P 1'
#
loop_
_entity.id
_entity.type
_entity.pdbx_description
1 polymer ?
#
loop_
_entity_poly.entity_id
_entity_poly.type
_entity_poly.pdbx_seq_one_letter_code
_entity_poly.pdbx_strand_id
1 'polypeptide(L)'
;MTRVVTLEDALEIVKQLSPLDKVRLIEKVTPDIKQQLAVTTHQPRKSLRGLWRSANISDADIADVKQQIGLSWIWWVKCILEYSPAGE
;
A
#
# COMPACT_ATOMS: atom_id res chain seq x y z
N MET A 1 -5.35 -28.60 -17.71
CA MET A 1 -6.50 -27.67 -17.86
C MET A 1 -6.24 -26.46 -16.98
N THR A 2 -5.87 -25.32 -17.57
CA THR A 2 -5.65 -24.07 -16.83
C THR A 2 -7.01 -23.47 -16.49
N ARG A 3 -7.48 -23.70 -15.26
CA ARG A 3 -8.62 -22.94 -14.72
C ARG A 3 -8.16 -21.50 -14.57
N VAL A 4 -8.85 -20.59 -15.24
CA VAL A 4 -8.71 -19.15 -15.01
C VAL A 4 -9.26 -18.90 -13.61
N VAL A 5 -8.38 -18.72 -12.63
CA VAL A 5 -8.77 -18.37 -11.27
C VAL A 5 -9.20 -16.90 -11.31
N THR A 6 -10.48 -16.65 -11.04
CA THR A 6 -11.00 -15.29 -10.95
C THR A 6 -10.68 -14.68 -9.59
N LEU A 7 -10.77 -13.36 -9.48
CA LEU A 7 -10.56 -12.67 -8.19
C LEU A 7 -11.60 -13.14 -7.16
N GLU A 8 -12.83 -13.34 -7.62
CA GLU A 8 -13.96 -13.79 -6.85
C GLU A 8 -13.70 -15.19 -6.26
N ASP A 9 -13.19 -16.12 -7.07
CA ASP A 9 -12.80 -17.45 -6.61
C ASP A 9 -11.71 -17.39 -5.54
N ALA A 10 -10.71 -16.50 -5.74
CA ALA A 10 -9.64 -16.31 -4.78
C ALA A 10 -10.16 -15.74 -3.45
N LEU A 11 -11.10 -14.78 -3.50
CA LEU A 11 -11.70 -14.20 -2.32
C LEU A 11 -12.51 -15.21 -1.52
N GLU A 12 -13.27 -16.09 -2.18
CA GLU A 12 -14.01 -17.17 -1.50
C GLU A 12 -13.06 -18.12 -0.75
N ILE A 13 -11.90 -18.43 -1.32
CA ILE A 13 -10.88 -19.25 -0.65
C ILE A 13 -10.27 -18.50 0.54
N VAL A 14 -9.92 -17.22 0.37
CA VAL A 14 -9.30 -16.41 1.43
C VAL A 14 -10.26 -16.22 2.61
N LYS A 15 -11.58 -16.14 2.39
CA LYS A 15 -12.58 -16.05 3.46
C LYS A 15 -12.49 -17.23 4.42
N GLN A 16 -12.21 -18.43 3.92
CA GLN A 16 -12.14 -19.69 4.69
C GLN A 16 -10.84 -19.84 5.51
N LEU A 17 -9.82 -19.01 5.25
CA LEU A 17 -8.56 -19.08 5.98
C LEU A 17 -8.70 -18.56 7.41
N SER A 18 -7.84 -19.04 8.31
CA SER A 18 -7.72 -18.48 9.65
C SER A 18 -7.24 -17.02 9.59
N PRO A 19 -7.57 -16.16 10.58
CA PRO A 19 -7.11 -14.77 10.59
C PRO A 19 -5.59 -14.65 10.47
N LEU A 20 -4.84 -15.55 11.11
CA LEU A 20 -3.38 -15.57 11.08
C LEU A 20 -2.84 -15.95 9.70
N ASP A 21 -3.50 -16.88 9.01
CA ASP A 21 -3.10 -17.27 7.64
C ASP A 21 -3.47 -16.21 6.60
N LYS A 22 -4.53 -15.42 6.82
CA LYS A 22 -4.83 -14.23 5.99
C LYS A 22 -3.70 -13.20 6.07
N VAL A 23 -3.17 -12.95 7.27
CA VAL A 23 -2.02 -12.03 7.44
C VAL A 23 -0.78 -12.55 6.73
N ARG A 24 -0.46 -13.84 6.90
CA ARG A 24 0.68 -14.48 6.20
C ARG A 24 0.53 -14.45 4.68
N LEU A 25 -0.69 -14.56 4.16
CA LEU A 25 -0.96 -14.45 2.74
C LEU A 25 -0.65 -13.02 2.24
N ILE A 26 -1.11 -12.00 2.96
CA ILE A 26 -0.81 -10.59 2.63
C ILE A 26 0.69 -10.36 2.63
N GLU A 27 1.42 -10.84 3.65
CA GLU A 27 2.88 -10.71 3.72
C GLU A 27 3.59 -11.32 2.51
N LYS A 28 3.11 -12.47 2.03
CA LYS A 28 3.69 -13.17 0.88
C LYS A 28 3.35 -12.52 -0.46
N VAL A 29 2.14 -11.99 -0.63
CA VAL A 29 1.67 -11.41 -1.90
C VAL A 29 2.12 -9.95 -2.09
N THR A 30 2.29 -9.22 -1.00
CA THR A 30 2.75 -7.82 -1.00
C THR A 30 4.06 -7.57 -1.79
N PRO A 31 5.15 -8.36 -1.62
CA PRO A 31 6.39 -8.12 -2.39
C PRO A 31 6.20 -8.29 -3.89
N ASP A 32 5.39 -9.25 -4.34
CA ASP A 32 5.14 -9.48 -5.76
C ASP A 32 4.36 -8.31 -6.37
N ILE A 33 3.35 -7.80 -5.67
CA ILE A 33 2.62 -6.59 -6.07
C ILE A 33 3.57 -5.39 -6.14
N LYS A 34 4.44 -5.22 -5.14
CA LYS A 34 5.43 -4.14 -5.12
C LYS A 34 6.38 -4.22 -6.32
N GLN A 35 6.84 -5.41 -6.70
CA GLN A 35 7.68 -5.59 -7.88
C GLN A 35 6.93 -5.25 -9.17
N GLN A 36 5.69 -5.73 -9.33
CA GLN A 36 4.87 -5.42 -10.51
C GLN A 36 4.57 -3.92 -10.64
N LEU A 37 4.30 -3.23 -9.52
CA LEU A 37 4.09 -1.79 -9.50
C LEU A 37 5.39 -1.00 -9.71
N ALA A 38 6.53 -1.51 -9.22
CA ALA A 38 7.84 -0.91 -9.44
C ALA A 38 8.22 -0.94 -10.94
N VAL A 39 7.87 -2.02 -11.64
CA VAL A 39 8.07 -2.13 -13.10
C VAL A 39 7.26 -1.06 -13.84
N THR A 40 6.02 -0.81 -13.42
CA THR A 40 5.13 0.21 -14.02
C THR A 40 5.59 1.65 -13.72
N THR A 41 6.37 1.87 -12.66
CA THR A 41 6.86 3.20 -12.25
C THR A 41 8.23 3.56 -12.80
N HIS A 42 8.76 2.82 -13.78
CA HIS A 42 9.97 3.17 -14.54
C HIS A 42 9.87 4.46 -15.40
N GLN A 43 9.00 5.40 -15.06
CA GLN A 43 9.27 6.78 -15.44
C GLN A 43 10.55 7.21 -14.73
N PRO A 44 11.59 7.69 -15.45
CA PRO A 44 12.78 8.22 -14.81
C PRO A 44 12.32 9.28 -13.84
N ARG A 45 12.66 9.09 -12.55
CA ARG A 45 12.37 10.08 -11.50
C ARG A 45 13.01 11.39 -11.94
N LYS A 46 12.21 12.27 -12.55
CA LYS A 46 12.65 13.63 -12.88
C LYS A 46 13.00 14.26 -11.56
N SER A 47 14.29 14.49 -11.36
CA SER A 47 14.80 15.14 -10.17
C SER A 47 14.13 16.51 -10.05
N LEU A 48 13.21 16.64 -9.08
CA LEU A 48 12.61 17.93 -8.75
C LEU A 48 13.61 18.85 -8.03
N ARG A 49 14.86 18.40 -7.77
CA ARG A 49 15.87 19.18 -7.02
C ARG A 49 16.16 20.56 -7.65
N GLY A 50 15.86 20.76 -8.93
CA GLY A 50 15.95 22.07 -9.60
C GLY A 50 14.70 22.95 -9.47
N LEU A 51 13.52 22.36 -9.26
CA LEU A 51 12.22 23.06 -9.17
C LEU A 51 11.98 23.68 -7.78
N TRP A 52 12.68 23.19 -6.76
CA TRP A 52 12.48 23.64 -5.37
C TRP A 52 13.28 24.90 -5.02
N ARG A 53 14.27 25.29 -5.84
CA ARG A 53 15.11 26.47 -5.55
C ARG A 53 14.33 27.78 -5.54
N SER A 54 13.18 27.84 -6.21
CA SER A 54 12.28 29.00 -6.20
C SER A 54 11.16 28.89 -5.15
N ALA A 55 11.01 27.74 -4.50
CA ALA A 55 10.01 27.53 -3.47
C ALA A 55 10.68 27.77 -2.11
N ASN A 56 10.20 28.77 -1.36
CA ASN A 56 10.69 29.09 -0.02
C ASN A 56 10.16 28.05 0.98
N ILE A 57 10.58 26.80 0.84
CA ILE A 57 10.17 25.68 1.67
C ILE A 57 11.27 25.45 2.71
N SER A 58 10.91 25.59 3.97
CA SER A 58 11.81 25.37 5.10
C SER A 58 11.92 23.88 5.42
N ASP A 59 12.97 23.50 6.15
CA ASP A 59 13.12 22.14 6.67
C ASP A 59 11.96 21.74 7.59
N ALA A 60 11.32 22.71 8.26
CA ALA A 60 10.13 22.48 9.07
C ALA A 60 8.92 22.08 8.22
N ASP A 61 8.71 22.72 7.06
CA ASP A 61 7.62 22.37 6.14
C ASP A 61 7.80 20.94 5.59
N ILE A 62 9.04 20.54 5.31
CA ILE A 62 9.37 19.18 4.86
C ILE A 62 9.14 18.15 5.98
N ALA A 63 9.51 18.50 7.22
CA ALA A 63 9.29 17.65 8.38
C ALA A 63 7.79 17.47 8.66
N ASP A 64 7.01 18.53 8.55
CA ASP A 64 5.57 18.53 8.81
C ASP A 64 4.82 17.67 7.78
N VAL A 65 5.19 17.78 6.49
CA VAL A 65 4.64 16.91 5.43
C VAL A 65 5.05 15.46 5.61
N LYS A 66 6.30 15.16 5.99
CA LYS A 66 6.73 13.79 6.29
C LYS A 66 5.96 13.20 7.47
N GLN A 67 5.72 14.00 8.50
CA GLN A 67 4.91 13.61 9.64
C GLN A 67 3.46 13.37 9.23
N GLN A 68 2.84 14.25 8.44
CA GLN A 68 1.48 14.06 7.93
C GLN A 68 1.35 12.81 7.03
N ILE A 69 2.30 12.58 6.12
CA ILE A 69 2.29 11.39 5.25
C ILE A 69 2.52 10.11 6.08
N GLY A 70 3.44 10.15 7.05
CA GLY A 70 3.67 9.05 7.99
C GLY A 70 2.43 8.76 8.84
N LEU A 71 1.76 9.80 9.34
CA LEU A 71 0.51 9.68 10.08
C LEU A 71 -0.61 9.15 9.17
N SER A 72 -0.70 9.59 7.92
CA SER A 72 -1.70 9.12 6.95
C SER A 72 -1.54 7.64 6.64
N TRP A 73 -0.31 7.13 6.49
CA TRP A 73 -0.08 5.68 6.33
C TRP A 73 -0.52 4.92 7.59
N ILE A 74 -0.11 5.37 8.78
CA ILE A 74 -0.48 4.72 10.05
C ILE A 74 -2.00 4.74 10.24
N TRP A 75 -2.66 5.84 9.87
CA TRP A 75 -4.12 5.97 9.89
C TRP A 75 -4.78 5.06 8.86
N TRP A 76 -4.21 4.90 7.66
CA TRP A 76 -4.72 3.99 6.63
C TRP A 76 -4.63 2.52 7.08
N VAL A 77 -3.50 2.13 7.67
CA VAL A 77 -3.31 0.79 8.26
C VAL A 77 -4.27 0.57 9.44
N LYS A 78 -4.43 1.58 10.29
CA LYS A 78 -5.37 1.52 11.41
C LYS A 78 -6.82 1.43 10.94
N CYS A 79 -7.24 2.24 9.96
CA CYS A 79 -8.55 2.12 9.33
C CYS A 79 -8.78 0.75 8.70
N ILE A 80 -7.79 0.13 8.07
CA ILE A 80 -7.93 -1.23 7.51
C ILE A 80 -8.07 -2.29 8.61
N LEU A 81 -7.37 -2.15 9.73
CA LEU A 81 -7.43 -3.10 10.85
C LEU A 81 -8.68 -2.90 11.73
N GLU A 82 -9.19 -1.68 11.82
CA GLU A 82 -10.29 -1.28 12.70
C GLU A 82 -11.65 -1.28 11.97
N TYR A 83 -11.66 -1.27 10.63
CA TYR A 83 -12.84 -1.48 9.80
C TYR A 83 -12.94 -2.95 9.33
N SER A 84 -12.94 -3.88 10.28
CA SER A 84 -13.46 -5.23 10.05
C SER A 84 -14.93 -5.21 10.48
N PRO A 85 -15.92 -5.16 9.57
CA PRO A 85 -17.31 -5.26 9.97
C PRO A 85 -17.49 -6.62 10.64
N ALA A 86 -17.82 -6.59 11.94
CA ALA A 86 -18.38 -7.74 12.63
C ALA A 86 -19.57 -8.21 11.79
N GLY A 87 -19.54 -9.49 11.41
CA GLY A 87 -20.58 -10.10 10.61
C GLY A 87 -21.94 -9.96 11.28
N GLU A 88 -22.93 -9.59 10.47
CA GLU A 88 -24.30 -10.09 10.60
C GLU A 88 -24.46 -11.31 9.69
#